data_AF-A0A9P4Y6X4-F1
#
_entry.id   AF-A0A9P4Y6X4-F1
#
_cell.length_a   1.000
_cell.length_b   1.000
_cell.length_c   1.000
_cell.angle_alpha   90.00
_cell.angle_beta   90.00
_cell.angle_gamma   90.00
#
_symmetry.space_group_name_H-M   'P 1'
#
loop_
_entity.id
_entity.type
_entity.pdbx_description
1 polymer ?
#
loop_
_entity_poly.entity_id
_entity_poly.type
_entity_poly.pdbx_seq_one_letter_code
_entity_poly.pdbx_strand_id
1 'polypeptide(L)'
;MVSIKNLALLALSTLAAASPMEPRSEKEGTVKVFGGTTCGDLANTYSWMGSGTTSQCWKVTDIGSYQAVDNGCKTSFWGNGDCTGQKWTAKNSDCNSLEFASLSIKC
;
A
#
# COMPACT_ATOMS: atom_id res chain seq x y z
N MET A 1 -33.54 35.55 -58.54
CA MET A 1 -34.18 34.84 -57.42
C MET A 1 -33.80 33.36 -57.49
N VAL A 2 -32.90 32.92 -56.62
CA VAL A 2 -32.65 31.49 -56.35
C VAL A 2 -32.49 31.38 -54.84
N SER A 3 -33.46 30.73 -54.20
CA SER A 3 -33.53 30.52 -52.75
C SER A 3 -32.79 29.22 -52.44
N ILE A 4 -31.66 29.33 -51.74
CA ILE A 4 -30.88 28.18 -51.29
C ILE A 4 -31.17 27.98 -49.80
N LYS A 5 -31.92 26.92 -49.52
CA LYS A 5 -32.28 26.43 -48.19
C LYS A 5 -31.00 26.04 -47.46
N ASN A 6 -30.64 26.79 -46.42
CA ASN A 6 -29.54 26.39 -45.52
C ASN A 6 -30.01 25.24 -44.62
N LEU A 7 -29.62 24.02 -44.99
CA LEU A 7 -29.56 22.86 -44.10
C LEU A 7 -28.51 23.14 -43.02
N ALA A 8 -28.94 23.48 -41.80
CA ALA A 8 -28.06 23.47 -40.64
C ALA A 8 -27.91 22.02 -40.16
N LEU A 9 -26.74 21.45 -40.45
CA LEU A 9 -26.26 20.15 -40.00
C LEU A 9 -26.33 20.05 -38.47
N LEU A 10 -27.03 19.02 -37.98
CA LEU A 10 -27.02 18.60 -36.58
C LEU A 10 -25.61 18.15 -36.21
N ALA A 11 -24.86 18.98 -35.49
CA ALA A 11 -23.63 18.56 -34.83
C ALA A 11 -24.01 17.70 -33.61
N LEU A 12 -23.97 16.37 -33.77
CA LEU A 12 -23.96 15.44 -32.64
C LEU A 12 -22.60 15.61 -31.92
N SER A 13 -22.61 16.39 -30.85
CA SER A 13 -21.52 16.44 -29.89
C SER A 13 -21.44 15.08 -29.18
N THR A 14 -20.58 14.20 -29.65
CA THR A 14 -20.19 13.00 -28.88
C THR A 14 -19.40 13.45 -27.66
N LEU A 15 -20.10 13.73 -26.56
CA LEU A 15 -19.50 13.71 -25.23
C LEU A 15 -19.01 12.27 -25.02
N ALA A 16 -17.71 12.06 -25.20
CA ALA A 16 -17.07 10.88 -24.65
C ALA A 16 -17.29 10.93 -23.13
N ALA A 17 -18.23 10.11 -22.65
CA ALA A 17 -18.43 9.92 -21.23
C ALA A 17 -17.13 9.32 -20.68
N ALA A 18 -16.27 10.17 -20.11
CA ALA A 18 -15.19 9.70 -19.26
C ALA A 18 -15.86 8.89 -18.14
N SER A 19 -15.61 7.58 -18.13
CA SER A 19 -16.11 6.73 -17.06
C SER A 19 -15.68 7.34 -15.72
N PRO A 20 -16.58 7.45 -14.72
CA PRO A 20 -16.17 7.94 -13.41
C PRO A 20 -15.03 7.05 -12.91
N MET A 21 -13.84 7.63 -12.74
CA MET A 21 -12.78 6.96 -11.96
C MET A 21 -13.35 6.84 -10.55
N GLU A 22 -13.82 5.64 -10.19
CA GLU A 22 -14.12 5.33 -8.80
C GLU A 22 -12.89 5.70 -7.96
N PRO A 23 -13.06 6.36 -6.80
CA PRO A 23 -11.93 6.61 -5.92
C PRO A 23 -11.32 5.25 -5.58
N ARG A 24 -10.12 5.00 -6.09
CA ARG A 24 -9.34 3.83 -5.72
C ARG A 24 -9.19 3.92 -4.20
N SER A 25 -9.83 3.02 -3.46
CA SER A 25 -9.71 2.99 -2.01
C SER A 25 -8.27 2.57 -1.70
N GLU A 26 -7.38 3.54 -1.61
CA GLU A 26 -5.99 3.34 -1.23
C GLU A 26 -5.96 2.89 0.21
N LYS A 27 -5.28 1.77 0.45
CA LYS A 27 -5.08 1.22 1.79
C LYS A 27 -3.65 1.53 2.22
N GLU A 28 -3.46 1.71 3.53
CA GLU A 28 -2.15 2.01 4.10
C GLU A 28 -1.76 0.96 5.15
N GLY A 29 -0.51 0.53 5.12
CA GLY A 29 0.09 -0.24 6.20
C GLY A 29 1.30 0.50 6.71
N THR A 30 1.46 0.57 8.03
CA THR A 30 2.64 1.16 8.66
C THR A 30 3.22 0.20 9.70
N VAL A 31 4.54 0.05 9.68
CA VAL A 31 5.29 -0.79 10.62
C VAL A 31 6.43 0.02 11.21
N LYS A 32 6.45 0.14 12.53
CA LYS A 32 7.57 0.66 13.29
C LYS A 32 8.43 -0.51 13.76
N VAL A 33 9.74 -0.37 13.61
CA VAL A 33 10.74 -1.36 14.05
C VAL A 33 11.64 -0.71 15.08
N PHE A 34 12.00 -1.47 16.11
CA PHE A 34 12.77 -1.00 17.26
C PHE A 34 14.03 -1.85 17.44
N GLY A 35 15.11 -1.23 17.89
CA GLY A 35 16.45 -1.83 18.02
C GLY A 35 16.63 -2.79 19.20
N GLY A 36 15.55 -3.23 19.84
CA GLY A 36 15.58 -4.10 21.02
C GLY A 36 14.24 -4.82 21.23
N THR A 37 14.16 -5.67 22.25
CA THR A 37 12.97 -6.49 22.53
C THR A 37 11.77 -5.68 23.02
N THR A 38 11.95 -4.40 23.30
CA THR A 38 10.92 -3.45 23.72
C THR A 38 10.75 -2.33 22.69
N CYS A 39 9.52 -1.80 22.58
CA CYS A 39 9.20 -0.70 21.67
C CYS A 39 9.58 0.69 22.24
N GLY A 40 10.79 0.81 22.81
CA GLY A 40 11.32 2.05 23.40
C GLY A 40 12.20 2.85 22.43
N ASP A 41 13.07 2.16 21.69
CA ASP A 41 14.07 2.77 20.81
C ASP A 41 13.71 2.55 19.34
N LEU A 42 12.93 3.48 18.78
CA LEU A 42 12.50 3.41 17.38
C LEU A 42 13.72 3.43 16.46
N ALA A 43 13.93 2.34 15.73
CA ALA A 43 14.99 2.21 14.74
C ALA A 43 14.53 2.73 13.37
N ASN A 44 13.35 2.31 12.92
CA ASN A 44 12.83 2.74 11.62
C ASN A 44 11.30 2.65 11.54
N THR A 45 10.71 3.33 10.55
CA THR A 45 9.29 3.22 10.17
C THR A 45 9.16 2.93 8.68
N TYR A 46 8.38 1.92 8.35
CA TYR A 46 8.09 1.49 6.98
C TYR A 46 6.61 1.64 6.71
N SER A 47 6.26 2.36 5.65
CA SER A 47 4.87 2.56 5.25
C SER A 47 4.69 2.25 3.77
N TRP A 48 3.55 1.66 3.42
CA TRP A 48 3.14 1.43 2.05
C TRP A 48 1.70 1.82 1.84
N MET A 49 1.42 2.40 0.68
CA MET A 49 0.06 2.59 0.19
C MET A 49 -0.13 1.84 -1.13
N GLY A 50 -1.28 1.20 -1.30
CA GLY A 50 -1.58 0.45 -2.52
C GLY A 50 -3.04 0.00 -2.64
N SER A 51 -3.35 -0.62 -3.78
CA SER A 51 -4.71 -0.99 -4.19
C SER A 51 -5.10 -2.48 -3.96
N GLY A 52 -4.43 -3.18 -3.06
CA GLY A 52 -4.65 -4.57 -2.64
C GLY A 52 -3.84 -5.65 -3.36
N THR A 53 -3.11 -5.31 -4.43
CA THR A 53 -2.37 -6.27 -5.26
C THR A 53 -0.86 -6.15 -5.16
N THR A 54 -0.34 -5.03 -4.69
CA THR A 54 1.09 -4.70 -4.71
C THR A 54 1.71 -4.90 -3.34
N SER A 55 2.85 -5.60 -3.29
CA SER A 55 3.62 -5.74 -2.06
C SER A 55 4.95 -5.03 -2.18
N GLN A 56 5.29 -4.27 -1.14
CA GLN A 56 6.60 -3.66 -0.99
C GLN A 56 7.38 -4.42 0.08
N CYS A 57 8.66 -4.71 -0.19
CA CYS A 57 9.57 -5.44 0.68
C CYS A 57 10.73 -4.55 1.13
N TRP A 58 11.17 -4.69 2.38
CA TRP A 58 12.33 -3.99 2.92
C TRP A 58 13.21 -4.89 3.77
N LYS A 59 14.52 -4.79 3.54
CA LYS A 59 15.55 -5.33 4.45
C LYS A 59 15.57 -4.52 5.74
N VAL A 60 15.78 -5.23 6.85
CA VAL A 60 15.84 -4.64 8.18
C VAL A 60 17.11 -5.14 8.87
N THR A 61 17.88 -4.20 9.42
CA THR A 61 19.20 -4.45 10.03
C THR A 61 19.19 -4.38 11.54
N ASP A 62 18.29 -3.60 12.13
CA ASP A 62 18.22 -3.32 13.56
C ASP A 62 16.86 -3.80 14.08
N ILE A 63 16.87 -4.90 14.85
CA ILE A 63 15.67 -5.70 15.11
C ILE A 63 15.63 -6.27 16.52
N GLY A 64 14.45 -6.19 17.11
CA GLY A 64 14.08 -6.92 18.32
C GLY A 64 12.59 -6.84 18.64
N SER A 65 11.91 -5.78 18.18
CA SER A 65 10.45 -5.63 18.31
C SER A 65 9.84 -4.75 17.22
N TYR A 66 8.52 -4.82 17.09
CA TYR A 66 7.73 -4.08 16.11
C TYR A 66 6.37 -3.62 16.65
N GLN A 67 5.83 -2.60 15.99
CA GLN A 67 4.44 -2.19 16.04
C GLN A 67 3.90 -2.12 14.62
N ALA A 68 2.87 -2.88 14.31
CA ALA A 68 2.21 -2.84 13.00
C ALA A 68 0.84 -2.20 13.16
N VAL A 69 0.48 -1.32 12.23
CA VAL A 69 -0.85 -0.75 12.06
C VAL A 69 -1.35 -1.15 10.68
N ASP A 70 -2.29 -2.08 10.66
CA ASP A 70 -2.86 -2.62 9.43
C ASP A 70 -4.16 -1.87 9.07
N ASN A 71 -4.08 -0.76 8.31
CA ASN A 71 -5.26 -0.05 7.79
C ASN A 71 -5.71 -0.65 6.45
N GLY A 72 -6.05 -1.94 6.48
CA GLY A 72 -6.50 -2.70 5.31
C GLY A 72 -5.38 -3.34 4.49
N CYS A 73 -4.13 -3.17 4.90
CA CYS A 73 -2.98 -3.88 4.36
C CYS A 73 -2.60 -5.08 5.21
N LYS A 74 -1.82 -5.99 4.65
CA LYS A 74 -1.28 -7.14 5.36
C LYS A 74 0.23 -7.02 5.50
N THR A 75 0.71 -6.98 6.73
CA THR A 75 2.14 -7.01 7.04
C THR A 75 2.63 -8.46 7.25
N SER A 76 3.79 -8.80 6.69
CA SER A 76 4.47 -10.08 6.93
C SER A 76 5.95 -9.85 7.21
N PHE A 77 6.49 -10.61 8.15
CA PHE A 77 7.91 -10.65 8.51
C PHE A 77 8.55 -11.90 7.97
N TRP A 78 9.84 -11.82 7.65
CA TRP A 78 10.58 -12.87 6.96
C TRP A 78 11.94 -13.11 7.57
N GLY A 79 12.37 -14.38 7.61
CA GLY A 79 13.65 -14.78 8.20
C GLY A 79 14.86 -14.33 7.39
N ASN A 80 14.69 -14.08 6.09
CA ASN A 80 15.76 -13.65 5.17
C ASN A 80 15.51 -12.23 4.64
N GLY A 81 16.54 -11.57 4.11
CA GLY A 81 16.48 -10.16 3.72
C GLY A 81 15.59 -9.82 2.51
N ASP A 82 15.26 -10.77 1.65
CA ASP A 82 14.54 -10.49 0.39
C ASP A 82 13.06 -10.90 0.43
N CYS A 83 12.44 -10.83 1.61
CA CYS A 83 11.09 -11.32 1.88
C CYS A 83 10.88 -12.78 1.45
N THR A 84 11.85 -13.63 1.81
CA THR A 84 11.85 -15.06 1.52
C THR A 84 12.07 -15.89 2.79
N GLY A 85 11.91 -17.20 2.66
CA GLY A 85 12.12 -18.15 3.75
C GLY A 85 10.94 -18.20 4.72
N GLN A 86 11.23 -18.39 6.00
CA GLN A 86 10.21 -18.49 7.04
C GLN A 86 9.43 -17.18 7.13
N LYS A 87 8.10 -17.29 7.20
CA LYS A 87 7.17 -16.16 7.17
C LYS A 87 6.30 -16.13 8.41
N TRP A 88 6.15 -14.96 9.01
CA TRP A 88 5.20 -14.68 10.08
C TRP A 88 4.27 -13.55 9.65
N THR A 89 2.99 -13.65 9.99
CA THR A 89 2.06 -12.53 9.77
C THR A 89 2.10 -11.62 11.00
N ALA A 90 2.17 -10.31 10.78
CA ALA A 90 2.14 -9.37 11.88
C ALA A 90 0.84 -9.50 12.67
N LYS A 91 0.93 -9.29 13.98
CA LYS A 91 -0.24 -9.05 14.82
C LYS A 91 -0.39 -7.55 14.97
N ASN A 92 -1.59 -7.05 14.67
CA ASN A 92 -1.94 -5.66 14.94
C ASN A 92 -2.05 -5.50 16.47
N SER A 93 -1.07 -4.85 17.09
CA SER A 93 -0.90 -4.78 18.55
C SER A 93 0.17 -3.75 18.93
N ASP A 94 0.07 -3.23 20.15
CA ASP A 94 0.88 -2.11 20.67
C ASP A 94 2.38 -2.38 20.78
N CYS A 95 2.85 -3.63 20.86
CA CYS A 95 4.27 -3.97 20.76
C CYS A 95 4.47 -5.49 20.72
N ASN A 96 5.28 -6.00 19.80
CA ASN A 96 5.60 -7.42 19.72
C ASN A 96 7.09 -7.63 19.52
N SER A 97 7.70 -8.54 20.27
CA SER A 97 9.09 -8.95 20.03
C SER A 97 9.15 -10.07 19.00
N LEU A 98 9.95 -9.87 17.94
CA LEU A 98 10.18 -10.83 16.88
C LEU A 98 11.49 -10.48 16.16
N GLU A 99 12.35 -11.46 15.97
CA GLU A 99 13.53 -11.33 15.10
C GLU A 99 13.15 -11.70 13.66
N PHE A 100 13.53 -10.84 12.70
CA PHE A 100 13.25 -11.02 11.28
C PHE A 100 14.24 -10.20 10.44
N ALA A 101 14.65 -10.67 9.26
CA ALA A 101 15.61 -9.94 8.42
C ALA A 101 14.96 -9.03 7.37
N SER A 102 13.66 -9.21 7.10
CA SER A 102 12.89 -8.29 6.26
C SER A 102 11.41 -8.29 6.59
N LEU A 103 10.71 -7.28 6.10
CA LEU A 103 9.26 -7.17 6.18
C LEU A 103 8.68 -6.81 4.82
N SER A 104 7.44 -7.25 4.58
CA SER A 104 6.64 -6.87 3.43
C SER A 104 5.29 -6.34 3.86
N ILE A 105 4.84 -5.24 3.25
CA ILE A 105 3.48 -4.74 3.38
C ILE A 105 2.77 -4.98 2.06
N LYS A 106 1.62 -5.65 2.10
CA LYS A 106 0.74 -5.85 0.96
C LYS A 106 -0.57 -5.09 1.16
N CYS A 107 -0.61 -3.96 0.48
CA CYS A 107 -1.81 -3.31 0.00
C CYS A 107 -1.84 -3.67 -1.50
#